data_AF-A0A8T4XP56-F1
#
_entry.id   AF-A0A8T4XP56-F1
#
_cell.length_a   1.000
_cell.length_b   1.000
_cell.length_c   1.000
_cell.angle_alpha   90.00
_cell.angle_beta   90.00
_cell.angle_gamma   90.00
#
_symmetry.space_group_name_H-M   'P 1'
#
loop_
_entity.id
_entity.type
_entity.pdbx_description
1 polymer ?
#
loop_
_entity_poly.entity_id
_entity_poly.type
_entity_poly.pdbx_seq_one_letter_code
_entity_poly.pdbx_strand_id
1 'polypeptide(L)'
;MENMAVQCPKCGKIHHLKSRSDMVVCDCWRICPICGAEMTPYTPDTAPKTYALDGLRELQVLVACTRHSPPFYGLQKPVEVRWDA
;
A
#
# COMPACT_ATOMS: atom_id res chain seq x y z
N MET A 1 -4.14 -17.10 -26.09
CA MET A 1 -3.89 -16.72 -24.68
C MET A 1 -5.00 -15.75 -24.31
N GLU A 2 -5.91 -16.14 -23.42
CA GLU A 2 -6.94 -15.23 -22.92
C GLU A 2 -6.26 -14.26 -21.94
N ASN A 3 -6.26 -12.97 -22.25
CA ASN A 3 -5.82 -11.95 -21.31
C ASN A 3 -6.96 -11.73 -20.29
N MET A 4 -6.72 -12.14 -19.05
CA MET A 4 -7.72 -12.09 -17.99
C MET A 4 -7.58 -10.79 -17.22
N ALA A 5 -8.53 -9.88 -17.42
CA ALA A 5 -8.55 -8.57 -16.75
C ALA A 5 -9.19 -8.68 -15.37
N VAL A 6 -8.42 -8.39 -14.31
CA VAL A 6 -8.89 -8.36 -12.92
C VAL A 6 -8.70 -6.98 -12.34
N GLN A 7 -9.73 -6.47 -11.66
CA GLN A 7 -9.69 -5.18 -11.00
C GLN A 7 -9.15 -5.31 -9.56
N CYS A 8 -8.21 -4.46 -9.18
CA CYS A 8 -7.76 -4.36 -7.79
C CYS A 8 -8.93 -3.86 -6.91
N PRO A 9 -9.31 -4.58 -5.84
CA PRO A 9 -10.45 -4.21 -5.00
C PRO A 9 -10.21 -2.95 -4.16
N LYS A 10 -8.96 -2.45 -4.11
CA LYS A 10 -8.60 -1.26 -3.31
C LYS A 10 -8.55 0.03 -4.12
N CYS A 11 -7.98 0.00 -5.33
CA CYS A 11 -7.79 1.20 -6.14
C CYS A 11 -8.50 1.16 -7.50
N GLY A 12 -9.09 0.02 -7.87
CA GLY A 12 -9.75 -0.14 -9.15
C GLY A 12 -8.84 -0.29 -10.37
N LYS A 13 -7.50 -0.34 -10.20
CA LYS A 13 -6.55 -0.60 -11.29
C LYS A 13 -6.81 -1.96 -11.92
N ILE A 14 -6.87 -2.02 -13.25
CA ILE A 14 -7.01 -3.28 -13.99
C ILE A 14 -5.63 -3.91 -14.18
N HIS A 15 -5.51 -5.17 -13.81
CA HIS A 15 -4.35 -6.01 -14.05
C HIS A 15 -4.68 -7.09 -15.07
N HIS A 16 -3.77 -7.35 -16.00
CA HIS A 16 -3.91 -8.42 -16.98
C HIS A 16 -3.06 -9.61 -16.56
N LEU A 17 -3.72 -10.70 -16.20
CA LEU A 17 -3.10 -11.97 -15.84
C LEU A 17 -2.99 -12.87 -17.09
N LYS A 18 -1.94 -13.69 -17.16
CA LYS A 18 -1.73 -14.64 -18.26
C LYS A 18 -2.46 -15.97 -18.01
N SER A 19 -2.74 -16.30 -16.75
CA SER A 19 -3.45 -17.50 -16.34
C SER A 19 -4.37 -17.26 -15.12
N ARG A 20 -5.34 -18.16 -14.88
CA ARG A 20 -6.21 -18.12 -13.68
C ARG A 20 -5.44 -18.31 -12.37
N SER A 21 -4.29 -18.97 -12.43
CA SER A 21 -3.42 -19.22 -11.27
C SER A 21 -2.43 -18.10 -10.98
N ASP A 22 -2.32 -17.11 -11.87
CA ASP A 22 -1.39 -16.00 -11.67
C ASP A 22 -1.85 -15.10 -10.52
N MET A 23 -0.88 -14.45 -9.88
CA MET A 23 -1.09 -13.42 -8.88
C MET A 23 -0.20 -12.23 -9.18
N VAL A 24 -0.72 -11.02 -8.98
CA VAL A 24 0.04 -9.78 -9.04
C VAL A 24 -0.19 -8.98 -7.77
N VAL A 25 0.89 -8.36 -7.27
CA VAL A 25 0.79 -7.41 -6.16
C VAL A 25 0.53 -6.03 -6.74
N CYS A 26 -0.65 -5.48 -6.48
CA CYS A 26 -0.97 -4.11 -6.86
C CYS A 26 -0.11 -3.13 -6.05
N ASP A 27 0.39 -2.09 -6.71
CA ASP A 27 1.29 -1.06 -6.18
C ASP A 27 0.53 0.10 -5.50
N CYS A 28 -0.80 0.05 -5.43
CA CYS A 28 -1.60 1.15 -4.86
C CYS A 28 -1.26 1.48 -3.41
N TRP A 29 -0.75 0.52 -2.64
CA TRP A 29 -0.28 0.75 -1.28
C TRP A 29 0.98 1.63 -1.21
N ARG A 30 1.69 1.83 -2.32
CA ARG A 30 2.85 2.74 -2.43
C ARG A 30 2.49 4.11 -2.97
N ILE A 31 1.25 4.35 -3.37
CA ILE A 31 0.86 5.63 -3.98
C ILE A 31 0.11 6.47 -2.94
N CYS A 32 0.59 7.69 -2.71
CA CYS A 32 -0.05 8.61 -1.79
C CYS A 32 -1.46 8.95 -2.30
N PRO A 33 -2.53 8.69 -1.53
CA PRO A 33 -3.89 8.97 -1.98
C PRO A 33 -4.21 10.47 -2.05
N ILE A 34 -3.34 11.32 -1.49
CA ILE A 34 -3.52 12.78 -1.48
C ILE A 34 -2.93 13.43 -2.72
N CYS A 35 -1.68 13.08 -3.10
CA CYS A 35 -0.97 13.74 -4.20
C CYS A 35 -0.52 12.83 -5.33
N GLY A 36 -0.74 11.51 -5.24
CA GLY A 36 -0.31 10.54 -6.25
C GLY A 36 1.20 10.28 -6.29
N ALA A 37 1.99 10.88 -5.40
CA ALA A 37 3.42 10.59 -5.30
C ALA A 37 3.68 9.19 -4.75
N GLU A 38 4.79 8.57 -5.16
CA GLU A 38 5.27 7.33 -4.53
C GLU A 38 5.69 7.62 -3.07
N MET A 39 5.23 6.77 -2.17
CA MET A 39 5.51 6.82 -0.74
C MET A 39 6.78 6.03 -0.42
N THR A 40 7.49 6.46 0.61
CA THR A 40 8.69 5.76 1.09
C THR A 40 8.32 4.76 2.17
N PRO A 41 8.99 3.59 2.25
CA PRO A 41 8.84 2.69 3.39
C PRO A 41 9.11 3.44 4.70
N TYR A 42 8.21 3.26 5.67
CA TYR A 42 8.36 3.88 6.98
C TYR A 42 9.19 2.96 7.88
N THR A 43 10.27 3.49 8.43
CA THR A 43 11.05 2.84 9.48
C THR A 43 10.81 3.64 10.75
N PRO A 44 10.05 3.12 11.72
CA PRO A 44 9.87 3.81 13.00
C PRO A 44 11.23 3.98 13.68
N ASP A 45 11.43 5.13 14.34
CA ASP A 45 12.55 5.27 15.24
C ASP A 45 12.34 4.29 16.40
N THR A 46 13.27 3.37 16.58
CA THR A 46 13.23 2.34 17.65
C THR A 46 13.94 2.80 18.91
N ALA A 47 14.43 4.04 18.93
CA ALA A 47 14.97 4.65 20.14
C ALA A 47 13.92 4.58 21.27
N PRO A 48 14.30 4.22 22.52
CA PRO A 48 13.36 4.09 23.66
C PRO A 48 12.65 5.37 24.12
N LYS A 49 12.60 6.42 23.30
CA LYS A 49 11.96 7.69 23.64
C LYS A 49 10.49 7.62 23.20
N THR A 50 9.62 7.41 24.19
CA THR A 50 8.17 7.67 24.13
C THR A 50 7.38 6.83 23.13
N TYR A 51 7.27 5.53 23.40
CA TYR A 51 6.17 4.74 22.86
C TYR A 51 4.82 5.30 23.36
N ALA A 52 3.97 5.70 22.40
CA ALA A 52 2.54 6.00 22.53
C ALA A 52 2.16 7.29 23.28
N LEU A 53 2.20 8.44 22.60
CA LEU A 53 1.37 9.60 22.98
C LEU A 53 0.07 9.71 22.16
N ASP A 54 0.02 9.10 20.97
CA ASP A 54 -0.99 9.50 19.96
C ASP A 54 -1.95 8.36 19.53
N GLY A 55 -1.92 7.20 20.21
CA GLY A 55 -2.81 6.06 19.91
C GLY A 55 -2.53 5.31 18.60
N LEU A 56 -1.72 5.87 17.70
CA LEU A 56 -1.11 5.18 16.58
C LEU A 56 0.15 4.48 17.10
N ARG A 57 0.14 3.14 17.17
CA ARG A 57 1.39 2.40 17.32
C ARG A 57 2.15 2.61 16.01
N GLU A 58 3.17 3.46 16.02
CA GLU A 58 4.06 3.72 14.86
C GLU A 58 4.50 2.42 14.15
N LEU A 59 4.57 1.32 14.90
CA LEU A 59 4.81 -0.04 14.43
C LEU A 59 3.87 -0.56 13.32
N GLN A 60 2.69 0.06 13.11
CA GLN A 60 1.76 -0.35 12.05
C GLN A 60 1.93 0.45 10.76
N VAL A 61 2.68 1.55 10.80
CA VAL A 61 2.93 2.37 9.61
C VAL A 61 3.92 1.65 8.70
N LEU A 62 3.51 1.44 7.46
CA LEU A 62 4.32 0.73 6.46
C LEU A 62 4.99 1.69 5.49
N VAL A 63 4.34 2.82 5.22
CA VAL A 63 4.79 3.82 4.23
C VAL A 63 4.41 5.23 4.66
N ALA A 64 5.15 6.22 4.17
CA ALA A 64 4.89 7.63 4.45
C ALA A 64 5.04 8.50 3.19
N CYS A 65 4.25 9.57 3.11
CA CYS A 65 4.42 10.65 2.16
C CYS A 65 4.76 11.94 2.92
N THR A 66 6.01 12.37 2.80
CA THR A 66 6.55 13.58 3.46
C THR A 66 6.36 14.87 2.65
N ARG A 67 5.61 14.81 1.54
CA ARG A 67 5.25 15.98 0.72
C ARG A 67 4.11 16.82 1.32
N HIS A 68 3.63 16.44 2.50
CA HIS A 68 2.52 17.08 3.21
C HIS A 68 2.95 17.48 4.62
N SER A 69 2.28 18.49 5.17
CA SER A 69 2.42 18.90 6.55
C SER A 69 1.02 18.96 7.18
N PRO A 70 0.62 17.97 8.01
CA PRO A 70 1.41 16.81 8.45
C PRO A 70 1.62 15.76 7.33
N PRO A 71 2.66 14.90 7.44
CA PRO A 71 2.86 13.79 6.51
C PRO A 71 1.65 12.85 6.47
N PHE A 72 1.43 12.20 5.33
CA PHE A 72 0.47 11.10 5.23
C PHE A 72 1.16 9.78 5.59
N TYR A 73 0.54 8.98 6.46
CA TYR A 73 1.04 7.67 6.87
C TYR A 73 0.09 6.57 6.39
N GLY A 74 0.63 5.58 5.67
CA GLY A 74 -0.11 4.44 5.15
C GLY A 74 0.10 3.19 6.00
N LEU A 75 -1.01 2.57 6.40
CA LEU A 75 -1.04 1.27 7.10
C LEU A 75 -1.33 0.10 6.15
N GLN A 76 -1.63 0.39 4.89
CA GLN A 76 -2.10 -0.60 3.93
C GLN A 76 -0.98 -1.54 3.49
N LYS A 77 -1.19 -2.84 3.70
CA LYS A 77 -0.32 -3.90 3.18
C LYS A 77 -0.43 -4.01 1.65
N PRO A 78 0.58 -4.63 1.01
CA PRO A 78 0.49 -4.97 -0.40
C PRO A 78 -0.80 -5.73 -0.74
N VAL A 79 -1.45 -5.37 -1.84
CA VAL A 79 -2.74 -5.94 -2.25
C VAL A 79 -2.48 -7.00 -3.30
N GLU A 80 -2.67 -8.25 -2.93
CA GLU A 80 -2.64 -9.35 -3.89
C GLU A 80 -3.92 -9.34 -4.73
N VAL A 81 -3.76 -9.40 -6.04
CA VAL A 81 -4.84 -9.47 -7.02
C VAL A 81 -4.69 -10.81 -7.75
N ARG A 82 -5.77 -11.59 -7.74
CA ARG A 82 -5.88 -12.93 -8.29
C ARG A 82 -7.19 -13.05 -9.06
N TRP A 83 -7.31 -14.01 -9.96
CA TRP A 83 -8.60 -14.31 -10.57
C TRP A 83 -9.50 -15.00 -9.55
N ASP A 84 -10.60 -14.35 -9.17
CA ASP A 84 -11.64 -14.98 -8.37
C ASP A 84 -12.50 -15.82 -9.33
N ALA A 85 -12.38 -17.15 -9.22
CA ALA A 85 -13.08 -18.10 -10.09
C ALA A 85 -14.58 -18.22 -9.77
#